data_AF-A0A931P309-F1
#
_entry.id   AF-A0A931P309-F1
#
_cell.length_a   1.000
_cell.length_b   1.000
_cell.length_c   1.000
_cell.angle_alpha   90.00
_cell.angle_beta   90.00
_cell.angle_gamma   90.00
#
_symmetry.space_group_name_H-M   'P 1'
#
loop_
_entity.id
_entity.type
_entity.pdbx_description
1 polymer ?
#
loop_
_entity_poly.entity_id
_entity_poly.type
_entity_poly.pdbx_seq_one_letter_code
_entity_poly.pdbx_strand_id
1 'polypeptide(L)'
;MKYAEKLYRQLVRLGWNQQKLSRTSGVSDSEVSRILAGKSNPGLENAYRLAKAVGLSLDFMANEELTEDPRLEMSGLSDNQRELLNVANAIGIRQTTQILDVVQHLGYDIAFRRLIDARPTIEPIGADPGAGTMNAAPQSGTLGVRRSGS
;
A
#
# COMPACT_ATOMS: atom_id res chain seq x y z
N MET A 1 -1.34 18.87 -8.57
CA MET A 1 -1.67 18.24 -9.88
C MET A 1 -2.98 18.80 -10.38
N LYS A 2 -3.09 19.11 -11.68
CA LYS A 2 -4.32 19.67 -12.27
C LYS A 2 -5.39 18.59 -12.47
N TYR A 3 -6.67 18.99 -12.51
CA TYR A 3 -7.81 18.10 -12.73
C TYR A 3 -7.61 17.15 -13.94
N ALA A 4 -7.17 17.71 -15.07
CA ALA A 4 -6.93 16.96 -16.31
C ALA A 4 -5.87 15.86 -16.15
N GLU A 5 -4.81 16.14 -15.39
CA GLU A 5 -3.73 15.17 -15.13
C GLU A 5 -4.22 14.01 -14.28
N LYS A 6 -5.01 14.30 -13.23
CA LYS A 6 -5.62 13.27 -12.36
C LYS A 6 -6.54 12.35 -13.15
N LEU A 7 -7.39 12.94 -14.00
CA LEU A 7 -8.29 12.20 -14.89
C LEU A 7 -7.49 11.33 -15.88
N TYR A 8 -6.45 11.89 -16.51
CA TYR A 8 -5.60 11.16 -17.46
C TYR A 8 -4.88 9.99 -16.80
N ARG A 9 -4.28 10.21 -15.61
CA ARG A 9 -3.60 9.15 -14.85
C ARG A 9 -4.54 7.99 -14.53
N GLN A 10 -5.78 8.28 -14.15
CA GLN A 10 -6.78 7.26 -13.87
C GLN A 10 -7.24 6.52 -15.13
N LEU A 11 -7.38 7.21 -16.28
CA LEU A 11 -7.66 6.55 -17.55
C LEU A 11 -6.58 5.54 -17.95
N VAL A 12 -5.31 5.92 -17.79
CA VAL A 12 -4.17 5.03 -18.05
C VAL A 12 -4.22 3.81 -17.11
N ARG A 13 -4.49 4.02 -15.82
CA ARG A 13 -4.64 2.94 -14.84
C ARG A 13 -5.77 1.97 -15.19
N LEU A 14 -6.88 2.48 -15.71
CA LEU A 14 -8.04 1.67 -16.12
C LEU A 14 -7.90 1.05 -17.53
N GLY A 15 -6.88 1.44 -18.31
CA GLY A 15 -6.74 1.07 -19.72
C GLY A 15 -7.86 1.64 -20.60
N TRP A 16 -8.42 2.80 -20.24
CA TRP A 16 -9.52 3.43 -20.95
C TRP A 16 -9.04 4.50 -21.92
N ASN A 17 -9.73 4.62 -23.05
CA ASN A 17 -9.56 5.72 -24.00
C ASN A 17 -10.63 6.81 -23.78
N GLN A 18 -10.45 7.96 -24.45
CA GLN A 18 -11.37 9.11 -24.31
C GLN A 18 -12.81 8.78 -24.72
N GLN A 19 -12.98 7.96 -25.77
CA GLN A 19 -14.30 7.51 -26.25
C GLN A 19 -15.01 6.59 -25.24
N LYS A 20 -14.25 5.78 -24.50
CA LYS A 20 -14.81 4.93 -23.46
C LYS A 20 -15.24 5.78 -22.27
N LEU A 21 -14.45 6.80 -21.92
CA LEU A 21 -14.80 7.75 -20.87
C LEU A 21 -16.05 8.56 -21.22
N SER A 22 -16.16 9.09 -22.44
CA SER A 22 -17.33 9.86 -22.88
C SER A 22 -18.61 9.03 -22.81
N ARG A 23 -18.58 7.80 -23.34
CA ARG A 23 -19.70 6.84 -23.28
C ARG A 23 -20.09 6.50 -21.84
N THR A 24 -19.10 6.28 -20.97
CA THR A 24 -19.36 5.86 -19.58
C THR A 24 -19.84 7.03 -18.70
N SER A 25 -19.31 8.23 -18.93
CA SER A 25 -19.67 9.43 -18.17
C SER A 25 -20.89 10.17 -18.71
N GLY A 26 -21.30 9.90 -19.97
CA GLY A 26 -22.34 10.66 -20.65
C GLY A 26 -21.94 12.11 -20.96
N VAL A 27 -20.64 12.41 -20.97
CA VAL A 27 -20.07 13.71 -21.38
C VAL A 27 -19.64 13.60 -22.83
N SER A 28 -19.86 14.64 -23.65
CA SER A 28 -19.54 14.60 -25.09
C SER A 28 -18.03 14.44 -25.34
N ASP A 29 -17.67 13.75 -26.43
CA ASP A 29 -16.26 13.54 -26.81
C ASP A 29 -15.47 14.85 -26.93
N SER A 30 -16.10 15.88 -27.51
CA SER A 30 -15.50 17.21 -27.68
C SER A 30 -15.21 17.88 -26.34
N GLU A 31 -16.07 17.69 -25.35
CA GLU A 31 -15.90 18.23 -24.00
C GLU A 31 -14.80 17.48 -23.25
N VAL A 32 -14.81 16.15 -23.30
CA VAL A 32 -13.76 15.30 -22.70
C VAL A 32 -12.38 15.65 -23.26
N SER A 33 -12.27 15.83 -24.58
CA SER A 33 -11.02 16.23 -25.23
C SER A 33 -10.54 17.61 -24.77
N ARG A 34 -11.45 18.59 -24.63
CA ARG A 34 -11.10 19.94 -24.17
C ARG A 34 -10.62 19.95 -22.72
N ILE A 35 -11.26 19.15 -21.87
CA ILE A 35 -10.89 18.98 -20.46
C ILE A 35 -9.52 18.32 -20.34
N LEU A 36 -9.28 17.21 -21.05
CA LEU A 36 -7.99 16.51 -21.02
C LEU A 36 -6.84 17.35 -21.59
N ALA A 37 -7.12 18.20 -22.57
CA ALA A 37 -6.15 19.17 -23.08
C ALA A 37 -5.90 20.35 -22.12
N GLY A 38 -6.60 20.42 -20.97
CA GLY A 38 -6.49 21.51 -20.01
C GLY A 38 -7.05 22.85 -20.50
N LYS A 39 -7.81 22.84 -21.61
CA LYS A 39 -8.37 24.06 -22.24
C LYS A 39 -9.67 24.53 -21.59
N SER A 40 -10.29 23.69 -20.76
CA SER A 40 -11.55 23.99 -20.08
C SER A 40 -11.65 23.20 -18.78
N ASN A 41 -12.13 23.85 -17.74
CA ASN A 41 -12.54 23.18 -16.51
C ASN A 41 -13.99 22.71 -16.64
N PRO A 42 -14.30 21.47 -16.28
CA PRO A 42 -15.68 20.98 -16.30
C PRO A 42 -16.54 21.74 -15.29
N GLY A 43 -17.78 22.02 -15.68
CA GLY A 43 -18.81 22.42 -14.70
C GLY A 43 -19.10 21.29 -13.70
N LEU A 44 -19.69 21.63 -12.56
CA LEU A 44 -19.92 20.71 -11.43
C LEU A 44 -20.56 19.38 -11.84
N GLU A 45 -21.62 19.44 -12.65
CA GLU A 45 -22.34 18.25 -13.13
C GLU A 45 -21.44 17.32 -13.96
N ASN A 46 -20.68 17.89 -14.91
CA ASN A 46 -19.75 17.13 -15.74
C ASN A 46 -18.58 16.59 -14.91
N ALA A 47 -18.09 17.37 -13.94
CA ALA A 47 -17.04 16.95 -13.02
C ALA A 47 -17.50 15.74 -12.19
N TYR A 48 -18.72 15.79 -11.66
CA TYR A 48 -19.32 14.69 -10.92
C TYR A 48 -19.49 13.43 -11.78
N ARG A 49 -20.01 13.56 -13.01
CA ARG A 49 -20.17 12.45 -13.95
C ARG A 49 -18.84 11.79 -14.31
N LEU A 50 -17.82 12.60 -14.58
CA LEU A 50 -16.47 12.12 -14.86
C LEU A 50 -15.88 11.39 -13.66
N ALA A 51 -15.92 12.01 -12.47
CA ALA A 51 -15.42 11.43 -11.22
C ALA A 51 -16.07 10.07 -10.93
N LYS A 52 -17.39 10.00 -11.04
CA LYS A 52 -18.17 8.78 -10.85
C LYS A 52 -17.80 7.70 -11.87
N ALA A 53 -17.61 8.06 -13.14
CA ALA A 53 -17.25 7.12 -14.20
C ALA A 53 -15.86 6.49 -13.97
N VAL A 54 -14.90 7.26 -13.45
CA VAL A 54 -13.52 6.78 -13.20
C VAL A 54 -13.29 6.25 -11.78
N GLY A 55 -14.30 6.30 -10.92
CA GLY A 55 -14.25 5.80 -9.55
C GLY A 55 -13.41 6.66 -8.59
N LEU A 56 -13.31 7.97 -8.85
CA LEU A 56 -12.57 8.91 -7.99
C LEU A 56 -13.54 9.78 -7.17
N SER A 57 -13.04 10.33 -6.05
CA SER A 57 -13.78 11.37 -5.31
C SER A 57 -13.69 12.73 -6.01
N LEU A 58 -14.82 13.45 -6.01
CA LEU A 58 -14.86 14.81 -6.57
C LEU A 58 -13.92 15.76 -5.81
N ASP A 59 -13.85 15.61 -4.48
CA ASP A 59 -12.94 16.38 -3.63
C ASP A 59 -11.48 16.16 -4.02
N PHE A 60 -11.08 14.91 -4.28
CA PHE A 60 -9.76 14.61 -4.80
C PHE A 60 -9.52 15.27 -6.16
N MET A 61 -10.48 15.23 -7.07
CA MET A 61 -10.32 15.84 -8.39
C MET A 61 -10.24 17.37 -8.33
N ALA A 62 -10.94 18.00 -7.38
CA ALA A 62 -10.99 19.45 -7.20
C ALA A 62 -9.78 20.03 -6.46
N ASN A 63 -9.21 19.29 -5.51
CA ASN A 63 -8.12 19.79 -4.67
C ASN A 63 -6.75 19.51 -5.31
N GLU A 64 -6.04 20.55 -5.76
CA GLU A 64 -4.75 20.39 -6.44
C GLU A 64 -3.60 19.91 -5.54
N GLU A 65 -3.72 20.07 -4.22
CA GLU A 65 -2.74 19.66 -3.22
C GLU A 65 -2.78 18.15 -2.95
N LEU A 66 -3.93 17.49 -3.17
CA LEU A 66 -4.06 16.06 -2.96
C LEU A 66 -3.41 15.26 -4.09
N THR A 67 -2.33 14.54 -3.79
CA THR A 67 -1.60 13.70 -4.74
C THR A 67 -2.22 12.29 -4.89
N GLU A 68 -2.91 11.81 -3.87
CA GLU A 68 -3.56 10.49 -3.83
C GLU A 68 -5.02 10.58 -3.38
N ASP A 69 -5.88 9.70 -3.90
CA ASP A 69 -7.31 9.68 -3.53
C ASP A 69 -7.48 8.93 -2.20
N PRO A 70 -7.96 9.58 -1.12
CA PRO A 70 -8.13 8.93 0.18
C PRO A 70 -9.10 7.74 0.16
N ARG A 71 -9.95 7.61 -0.87
CA ARG A 71 -10.84 6.45 -1.04
C ARG A 71 -10.15 5.22 -1.60
N LEU A 72 -9.07 5.37 -2.37
CA LEU A 72 -8.37 4.23 -2.96
C LEU A 72 -7.63 3.41 -1.90
N GLU A 73 -7.19 4.03 -0.81
CA GLU A 73 -6.69 3.36 0.41
C GLU A 73 -7.73 2.41 1.02
N MET A 74 -9.03 2.72 0.92
CA MET A 74 -10.10 1.87 1.45
C MET A 74 -10.47 0.69 0.53
N SER A 75 -10.13 0.76 -0.76
CA SER A 75 -10.54 -0.26 -1.76
C SER A 75 -9.71 -1.55 -1.70
N GLY A 76 -8.58 -1.55 -1.00
CA GLY A 76 -7.71 -2.71 -0.79
C GLY A 76 -7.98 -3.50 0.50
N LEU A 77 -9.01 -3.13 1.27
CA LEU A 77 -9.27 -3.77 2.55
C LEU A 77 -9.75 -5.21 2.35
N SER A 78 -8.97 -6.17 2.86
CA SER A 78 -9.39 -7.56 3.04
C SER A 78 -10.61 -7.63 3.96
N ASP A 79 -11.35 -8.73 3.92
CA ASP A 79 -12.56 -8.91 4.73
C ASP A 79 -12.28 -8.71 6.23
N ASN A 80 -11.11 -9.18 6.69
CA ASN A 80 -10.64 -8.98 8.07
C ASN A 80 -10.44 -7.49 8.41
N GLN A 81 -9.92 -6.70 7.47
CA GLN A 81 -9.72 -5.26 7.69
C GLN A 81 -11.05 -4.50 7.71
N ARG A 82 -12.04 -4.95 6.93
CA ARG A 82 -13.41 -4.40 6.99
C ARG A 82 -14.10 -4.73 8.30
N GLU A 83 -13.95 -5.95 8.78
CA GLU A 83 -14.47 -6.38 10.07
C GLU A 83 -13.84 -5.56 11.20
N LEU A 84 -12.53 -5.38 11.18
CA LEU A 84 -11.81 -4.56 12.16
C LEU A 84 -12.29 -3.10 12.17
N LEU A 85 -12.51 -2.51 10.98
CA LEU A 85 -13.06 -1.15 10.87
C LEU A 85 -14.48 -1.04 11.43
N ASN A 86 -15.33 -2.04 11.18
CA ASN A 86 -16.69 -2.07 11.74
C ASN A 86 -16.65 -2.14 13.27
N VAL A 87 -15.76 -2.97 13.82
CA VAL A 87 -15.54 -3.07 15.27
C VAL A 87 -15.01 -1.75 15.83
N ALA A 88 -13.99 -1.15 15.20
CA ALA A 88 -13.44 0.14 15.64
C ALA A 88 -14.50 1.27 15.63
N ASN A 89 -15.34 1.31 14.59
CA ASN A 89 -16.44 2.26 14.51
C ASN A 89 -17.51 2.03 15.59
N ALA A 90 -17.81 0.78 15.93
CA ALA A 90 -18.79 0.44 16.96
C ALA A 90 -18.32 0.80 18.38
N ILE A 91 -17.03 0.65 18.67
CA ILE A 91 -16.46 0.96 20.00
C ILE A 91 -16.19 2.47 20.14
N GLY A 92 -15.89 3.14 19.02
CA GLY A 92 -15.69 4.58 18.95
C GLY A 92 -14.23 5.01 19.06
N ILE A 93 -13.98 6.26 18.66
CA ILE A 93 -12.62 6.76 18.41
C ILE A 93 -11.77 6.82 19.68
N ARG A 94 -12.33 7.26 20.82
CA ARG A 94 -11.57 7.40 22.07
C ARG A 94 -11.02 6.06 22.56
N GLN A 95 -11.86 5.05 22.55
CA GLN A 95 -11.54 3.70 22.97
C GLN A 95 -10.56 3.04 21.99
N THR A 96 -10.76 3.26 20.69
CA THR A 96 -9.84 2.74 19.65
C THR A 96 -8.44 3.34 19.83
N THR A 97 -8.31 4.64 20.06
CA THR A 97 -7.02 5.29 20.34
C THR A 97 -6.37 4.72 21.59
N GLN A 98 -7.12 4.53 22.67
CA GLN A 98 -6.58 3.95 23.91
C GLN A 98 -6.05 2.52 23.70
N ILE A 99 -6.76 1.70 22.91
CA ILE A 99 -6.31 0.35 22.57
C ILE A 99 -5.01 0.41 21.76
N LEU A 100 -4.93 1.29 20.76
CA LEU A 100 -3.73 1.46 19.94
C LEU A 100 -2.52 1.91 20.77
N ASP A 101 -2.71 2.86 21.69
CA ASP A 101 -1.63 3.32 22.59
C ASP A 101 -1.09 2.20 23.47
N VAL A 102 -1.98 1.35 24.01
CA VAL A 102 -1.60 0.19 24.83
C VAL A 102 -0.87 -0.85 23.99
N VAL A 103 -1.37 -1.17 22.78
CA VAL A 103 -0.72 -2.11 21.87
C VAL A 103 0.66 -1.60 21.45
N GLN A 104 0.81 -0.30 21.21
CA GLN A 104 2.09 0.31 20.86
C GLN A 104 3.11 0.17 22.01
N HIS A 105 2.71 0.45 23.25
CA HIS A 105 3.58 0.29 24.42
C HIS A 105 3.99 -1.17 24.63
N LEU A 106 3.03 -2.09 24.59
CA LEU A 106 3.32 -3.52 24.78
C LEU A 106 4.18 -4.08 23.64
N GLY A 107 3.93 -3.65 22.40
CA GLY A 107 4.74 -4.01 21.25
C GLY A 107 6.17 -3.51 21.37
N TYR A 108 6.36 -2.27 21.85
CA TYR A 108 7.67 -1.71 22.13
C TYR A 108 8.40 -2.50 23.21
N ASP A 109 7.75 -2.82 24.33
CA ASP A 109 8.36 -3.59 25.42
C ASP A 109 8.82 -4.97 24.97
N ILE A 110 8.01 -5.66 24.16
CA ILE A 110 8.36 -6.98 23.61
C ILE A 110 9.53 -6.85 22.62
N ALA A 111 9.51 -5.84 21.75
CA ALA A 111 10.61 -5.58 20.82
C ALA A 111 11.92 -5.23 21.55
N PHE A 112 11.82 -4.42 22.61
CA PHE A 112 12.95 -4.01 23.44
C PHE A 112 13.54 -5.20 24.21
N ARG A 113 12.71 -6.06 24.80
CA ARG A 113 13.16 -7.32 25.43
C ARG A 113 13.87 -8.22 24.43
N ARG A 114 13.32 -8.37 23.22
CA ARG A 114 13.97 -9.13 22.14
C ARG A 114 15.32 -8.53 21.75
N LEU A 115 15.46 -7.21 21.76
CA LEU A 115 16.72 -6.53 21.45
C LEU A 115 17.77 -6.71 22.55
N ILE A 116 17.36 -6.66 23.82
CA ILE A 116 18.25 -6.87 24.97
C ILE A 116 18.70 -8.34 25.06
N ASP A 117 17.79 -9.28 24.80
CA ASP A 117 18.09 -10.72 24.83
C ASP A 117 18.79 -11.19 23.54
N ALA A 118 18.81 -10.37 22.48
CA ALA A 118 19.55 -10.67 21.27
C ALA A 118 21.05 -10.55 21.54
N ARG A 119 21.79 -11.65 21.34
CA ARG A 119 23.26 -11.59 21.30
C ARG A 119 23.67 -10.70 20.12
N PRO A 120 24.36 -9.57 20.35
CA PRO A 120 24.78 -8.72 19.25
C PRO A 120 25.81 -9.46 18.39
N THR A 121 25.48 -9.72 17.13
CA THR A 121 26.46 -10.11 16.12
C THR A 121 27.22 -8.85 15.74
N ILE A 122 28.36 -8.62 16.39
CA ILE A 122 29.30 -7.58 16.00
C ILE A 122 29.96 -8.08 14.70
N GLU A 123 29.46 -7.63 13.55
CA GLU A 123 30.25 -7.70 12.33
C GLU A 123 31.42 -6.72 12.50
N PRO A 124 32.68 -7.19 12.43
CA PRO A 124 33.82 -6.30 12.54
C PRO A 124 33.81 -5.34 11.35
N ILE A 125 33.66 -4.04 11.65
CA ILE A 125 33.80 -2.96 10.67
C ILE A 125 35.26 -2.98 10.20
N GLY A 126 35.50 -3.52 9.01
CA GLY A 126 36.82 -3.53 8.36
C GLY A 126 37.23 -4.78 7.59
N ALA A 127 36.33 -5.73 7.29
CA ALA A 127 36.66 -6.81 6.37
C ALA A 127 36.38 -6.38 4.90
N ASP A 128 37.42 -5.94 4.21
CA ASP A 128 37.44 -5.78 2.75
C ASP A 128 36.85 -7.03 2.07
N PRO A 129 35.97 -6.90 1.06
CA PRO A 129 35.28 -8.03 0.42
C PRO A 129 36.18 -8.78 -0.59
N GLY A 130 37.45 -9.01 -0.27
CA GLY A 130 38.44 -9.48 -1.25
C GLY A 130 39.64 -10.20 -0.67
N ALA A 131 39.45 -11.29 0.07
CA ALA A 131 40.51 -12.30 0.23
C ALA A 131 39.94 -13.65 0.69
N GLY A 132 40.14 -14.70 -0.12
CA GLY A 132 40.18 -16.07 0.38
C GLY A 132 39.11 -17.02 -0.12
N THR A 133 39.06 -17.25 -1.43
CA THR A 133 38.76 -18.60 -1.94
C THR A 133 39.81 -19.59 -1.40
N MET A 134 39.40 -20.63 -0.67
CA MET A 134 39.76 -22.05 -0.92
C MET A 134 39.51 -22.97 0.29
N ASN A 135 38.94 -24.14 -0.03
CA ASN A 135 38.88 -25.41 0.71
C ASN A 135 37.88 -25.49 1.88
N ALA A 136 37.06 -26.54 2.06
CA ALA A 136 37.09 -27.90 1.53
C ALA A 136 35.68 -28.52 1.43
N ALA A 137 35.58 -29.54 0.58
CA ALA A 137 34.39 -30.28 0.15
C ALA A 137 33.64 -31.10 1.25
N PRO A 138 32.43 -31.63 0.96
CA PRO A 138 31.56 -32.31 1.92
C PRO A 138 31.84 -33.82 2.00
N GLN A 139 31.70 -34.44 3.18
CA GLN A 139 31.57 -35.90 3.28
C GLN A 139 30.48 -36.31 4.28
N SER A 140 29.55 -37.10 3.73
CA SER A 140 28.48 -37.83 4.39
C SER A 140 28.98 -39.17 4.96
N GLY A 141 28.28 -39.70 5.98
CA GLY A 141 28.39 -41.09 6.48
C GLY A 141 29.19 -41.20 7.79
N THR A 142 28.80 -41.91 8.85
CA THR A 142 27.99 -43.14 8.92
C THR A 142 27.51 -43.33 10.37
N LEU A 143 26.22 -43.59 10.58
CA LEU A 143 25.63 -43.94 11.89
C LEU A 143 25.93 -45.42 12.19
N GLY A 144 26.79 -45.70 13.17
CA GLY A 144 27.09 -47.05 13.65
C GLY A 144 26.19 -47.45 14.83
N VAL A 145 25.21 -48.30 14.55
CA VAL A 145 24.37 -49.02 15.52
C VAL A 145 25.23 -50.01 16.33
N ARG A 146 25.13 -50.02 17.66
CA ARG A 146 25.48 -51.20 18.48
C ARG A 146 24.37 -51.49 19.50
N ARG A 147 23.72 -52.63 19.28
CA ARG A 147 22.82 -53.31 20.21
C ARG A 147 23.61 -54.24 21.16
N SER A 148 23.18 -54.26 22.42
CA SER A 148 23.06 -55.40 23.37
C SER A 148 24.12 -56.52 23.46
N GLY A 149 24.51 -56.83 24.71
CA GLY A 149 24.47 -58.21 25.21
C GLY A 149 25.68 -58.68 26.04
N SER A 150 25.50 -58.78 27.36
CA SER A 150 25.67 -60.00 28.17
C SER A 150 25.23 -59.73 29.60
#